data_AF-A0A921ML96-F1
#
_entry.id   AF-A0A921ML96-F1
#
_cell.length_a   1.000
_cell.length_b   1.000
_cell.length_c   1.000
_cell.angle_alpha   90.00
_cell.angle_beta   90.00
_cell.angle_gamma   90.00
#
_symmetry.space_group_name_H-M   'P 1'
#
loop_
_entity.id
_entity.type
_entity.pdbx_description
1 polymer ?
#
loop_
_entity_poly.entity_id
_entity_poly.type
_entity_poly.pdbx_seq_one_letter_code
_entity_poly.pdbx_strand_id
1 'polypeptide(L)'
;MSKTRRCLANFSFYDQRGIEKKLGQMAAQGWMIEQPGGLLWTYRKIRPQQLRFAVTYFPSASEFDPHPSQRQLMKEDFCAQDGWKLAARWDAMQIFYTDRADAVPIDTDPVTQVETIHRTMSRRVLTAQLLSLALYLFVLVSQLRQLWRNPVDYLSHPFYLFMIPFWTILVFFPLYELGHYVLWHRRAKRAAEQGIFLPVRTRKLMSWILLTVAVLLLIVSLAGSSSNPLFILVWLAITGAIVLLSRCLSGWLKKQGVSRRFNQGVTVAFILLLTVTILAGIITGILTGVLSFGDSRQPVGSYQWGSFTWDIYDDPMPLTVEDLVETDTQYSREADCQETFLLSRCEYEQRPLFNQEERDYQLSYTVTDIKLPFLYNFIRQSLLEEHQDEAVDGYVFVDHYEPIDAAPWDAQAAYQVYREDGPRDTYLICWESRMVEIHFYWTPTPEQIRTAAELLGG
;
A
#
# COMPACT_ATOMS: atom_id res chain seq x y z
N MET A 1 38.91 18.71 7.47
CA MET A 1 37.64 19.33 7.94
C MET A 1 36.70 19.43 6.75
N SER A 2 35.45 18.93 6.83
CA SER A 2 34.55 18.94 5.67
C SER A 2 34.19 20.38 5.27
N LYS A 3 34.22 20.65 3.96
CA LYS A 3 33.84 21.95 3.38
C LYS A 3 32.31 22.12 3.27
N THR A 4 31.58 21.03 3.49
CA THR A 4 30.16 20.89 3.23
C THR A 4 29.46 20.22 4.41
N ARG A 5 28.26 20.70 4.77
CA ARG A 5 27.41 20.14 5.83
C ARG A 5 26.02 19.85 5.27
N ARG A 6 25.49 18.66 5.54
CA ARG A 6 24.10 18.30 5.21
C ARG A 6 23.26 18.34 6.48
N CYS A 7 22.15 19.05 6.45
CA CYS A 7 21.21 19.13 7.57
C CYS A 7 19.81 18.77 7.12
N LEU A 8 19.06 18.08 7.98
CA LEU A 8 17.65 17.80 7.76
C LEU A 8 16.85 19.11 7.74
N ALA A 9 16.03 19.29 6.72
CA ALA A 9 15.14 20.44 6.59
C ALA A 9 13.87 20.21 7.41
N ASN A 10 13.89 20.55 8.70
CA ASN A 10 12.74 20.35 9.58
C ASN A 10 11.69 21.49 9.52
N PHE A 11 11.58 22.22 8.42
CA PHE A 11 10.52 23.23 8.17
C PHE A 11 9.67 22.81 6.96
N SER A 12 8.50 23.41 6.77
CA SER A 12 7.64 23.14 5.59
C SER A 12 8.13 23.93 4.40
N PHE A 13 7.93 23.44 3.17
CA PHE A 13 8.31 24.15 1.94
C PHE A 13 7.74 25.57 1.89
N TYR A 14 6.58 25.78 2.49
CA TYR A 14 5.84 27.05 2.47
C TYR A 14 5.99 27.91 3.74
N ASP A 15 6.78 27.46 4.72
CA ASP A 15 7.04 28.21 5.95
C ASP A 15 8.19 29.21 5.74
N GLN A 16 7.91 30.31 5.01
CA GLN A 16 8.90 31.34 4.66
C GLN A 16 9.66 31.84 5.89
N ARG A 17 8.94 32.28 6.94
CA ARG A 17 9.58 32.84 8.15
C ARG A 17 10.43 31.79 8.88
N GLY A 18 9.97 30.54 8.94
CA GLY A 18 10.74 29.44 9.52
C GLY A 18 12.05 29.18 8.76
N ILE A 19 11.99 29.19 7.43
CA ILE A 19 13.16 29.03 6.55
C ILE A 19 14.12 30.20 6.72
N GLU A 20 13.65 31.44 6.62
CA GLU A 20 14.47 32.66 6.75
C GLU A 20 15.22 32.70 8.07
N LYS A 21 14.51 32.44 9.18
CA LYS A 21 15.11 32.40 10.53
C LYS A 21 16.18 31.32 10.62
N LYS A 22 15.93 30.13 10.08
CA LYS A 22 16.89 29.02 10.14
C LYS A 22 18.13 29.32 9.28
N LEU A 23 17.96 29.90 8.09
CA LEU A 23 19.07 30.29 7.23
C LEU A 23 19.92 31.39 7.86
N GLY A 24 19.30 32.40 8.48
CA GLY A 24 20.02 33.43 9.24
C GLY A 24 20.85 32.85 10.39
N GLN A 25 20.28 31.91 11.16
CA GLN A 25 21.02 31.21 12.21
C GLN A 25 22.20 30.39 11.68
N MET A 26 22.03 29.72 10.54
CA MET A 26 23.11 28.94 9.91
C MET A 26 24.21 29.85 9.36
N ALA A 27 23.87 30.99 8.76
CA ALA A 27 24.84 31.97 8.29
C ALA A 27 25.65 32.59 9.44
N ALA A 28 24.99 32.89 10.56
CA ALA A 28 25.66 33.35 11.79
C ALA A 28 26.61 32.30 12.37
N GLN A 29 26.38 31.00 12.10
CA GLN A 29 27.28 29.91 12.46
C GLN A 29 28.37 29.62 11.40
N GLY A 30 28.41 30.40 10.31
CA GLY A 30 29.37 30.21 9.22
C GLY A 30 28.95 29.18 8.17
N TRP A 31 27.66 28.99 7.93
CA TRP A 31 27.12 28.07 6.93
C TRP A 31 26.15 28.75 5.97
N MET A 32 26.45 28.73 4.67
CA MET A 32 25.62 29.29 3.61
C MET A 32 24.90 28.17 2.86
N ILE A 33 23.61 28.34 2.55
CA ILE A 33 22.87 27.39 1.74
C ILE A 33 23.45 27.35 0.32
N GLU A 34 23.66 26.14 -0.20
CA GLU A 34 24.16 25.91 -1.56
C GLU A 34 23.10 25.21 -2.39
N GLN A 35 22.55 24.10 -1.89
CA GLN A 35 21.54 23.33 -2.58
C GLN A 35 20.45 22.86 -1.60
N PRO A 36 19.24 23.44 -1.66
CA PRO A 36 18.07 22.92 -1.00
C PRO A 36 17.66 21.58 -1.64
N GLY A 37 17.13 20.66 -0.84
CA GLY A 37 16.64 19.36 -1.30
C GLY A 37 15.40 18.93 -0.52
N GLY A 38 14.77 17.83 -0.95
CA GLY A 38 13.51 17.37 -0.34
C GLY A 38 13.63 16.99 1.14
N LEU A 39 14.74 16.36 1.54
CA LEU A 39 14.97 15.87 2.91
C LEU A 39 16.21 16.52 3.55
N LEU A 40 17.30 16.61 2.78
CA LEU A 40 18.58 17.14 3.22
C LEU A 40 18.92 18.41 2.44
N TRP A 41 19.27 19.46 3.18
CA TRP A 41 19.78 20.71 2.62
C TRP A 41 21.29 20.75 2.76
N THR A 42 21.97 21.12 1.68
CA THR A 42 23.43 21.16 1.60
C THR A 42 23.92 22.59 1.81
N TYR A 43 24.82 22.76 2.78
CA TYR A 43 25.43 24.03 3.15
C TYR A 43 26.93 24.01 2.89
N ARG A 44 27.46 25.14 2.42
CA ARG A 44 28.90 25.40 2.27
C ARG A 44 29.41 26.25 3.44
N LYS A 45 30.66 26.03 3.85
CA LYS A 45 31.27 26.81 4.92
C LYS A 45 31.59 28.24 4.44
N ILE A 46 31.19 29.24 5.23
CA ILE A 46 31.51 30.66 5.05
C ILE A 46 32.06 31.26 6.34
N ARG A 47 32.56 32.48 6.30
CA ARG A 47 32.85 33.22 7.54
C ARG A 47 31.51 33.54 8.24
N PRO A 48 31.41 33.38 9.57
CA PRO A 48 30.24 33.79 10.34
C PRO A 48 29.84 35.23 10.02
N GLN A 49 28.62 35.43 9.52
CA GLN A 49 28.08 36.73 9.15
C GLN A 49 26.59 36.80 9.49
N GLN A 50 26.15 37.97 9.95
CA GLN A 50 24.72 38.25 10.15
C GLN A 50 24.12 38.63 8.79
N LEU A 51 23.51 37.65 8.13
CA LEU A 51 22.84 37.83 6.84
C LEU A 51 21.33 37.75 7.03
N ARG A 52 20.60 38.64 6.37
CA ARG A 52 19.15 38.58 6.29
C ARG A 52 18.75 37.78 5.06
N PHE A 53 17.81 36.86 5.22
CA PHE A 53 17.27 36.05 4.14
C PHE A 53 15.83 36.45 3.82
N ALA A 54 15.47 36.36 2.54
CA ALA A 54 14.11 36.51 2.05
C ALA A 54 13.76 35.32 1.15
N VAL A 55 12.63 34.68 1.40
CA VAL A 55 12.15 33.53 0.62
C VAL A 55 10.95 33.94 -0.20
N THR A 56 11.06 33.83 -1.53
CA THR A 56 9.94 34.14 -2.44
C THR A 56 9.59 32.92 -3.30
N TYR A 57 8.33 32.86 -3.74
CA TYR A 57 7.86 31.79 -4.63
C TYR A 57 7.57 32.33 -6.02
N PHE A 58 7.93 31.54 -7.03
CA PHE A 58 7.63 31.79 -8.42
C PHE A 58 6.75 30.65 -8.96
N PRO A 59 5.41 30.81 -9.00
CA PRO A 59 4.47 29.72 -9.31
C PRO A 59 4.77 28.98 -10.63
N SER A 60 5.33 29.71 -11.61
CA SER A 60 5.64 29.20 -12.94
C SER A 60 6.93 28.37 -13.02
N ALA A 61 7.85 28.52 -12.05
CA ALA A 61 9.17 27.90 -12.05
C ALA A 61 9.11 26.44 -11.63
N SER A 62 9.71 25.53 -12.39
CA SER A 62 9.68 24.09 -12.11
C SER A 62 11.08 23.50 -12.03
N GLU A 63 11.24 22.50 -11.18
CA GLU A 63 12.43 21.66 -11.18
C GLU A 63 12.69 20.99 -12.54
N PHE A 64 11.66 20.78 -13.36
CA PHE A 64 11.77 20.22 -14.70
C PHE A 64 12.26 21.21 -15.77
N ASP A 65 12.40 22.50 -15.44
CA ASP A 65 12.88 23.49 -16.39
C ASP A 65 14.40 23.32 -16.62
N PRO A 66 14.88 23.33 -17.87
CA PRO A 66 16.30 23.16 -18.17
C PRO A 66 17.14 24.38 -17.77
N HIS A 67 16.56 25.57 -17.85
CA HIS A 67 17.17 26.86 -17.51
C HIS A 67 16.14 27.73 -16.79
N PRO A 68 16.57 28.68 -15.92
CA PRO A 68 15.65 29.66 -15.35
C PRO A 68 14.94 30.43 -16.47
N SER A 69 13.63 30.63 -16.32
CA SER A 69 12.85 31.40 -17.27
C SER A 69 13.28 32.88 -17.30
N GLN A 70 13.09 33.56 -18.43
CA GLN A 70 13.46 34.98 -18.57
C GLN A 70 12.80 35.87 -17.50
N ARG A 71 11.57 35.56 -17.07
CA ARG A 71 10.89 36.28 -15.99
C ARG A 71 11.53 36.06 -14.61
N GLN A 72 12.15 34.90 -14.37
CA GLN A 72 12.90 34.66 -13.15
C GLN A 72 14.20 35.47 -13.14
N LEU A 73 14.92 35.48 -14.27
CA LEU A 73 16.15 36.28 -14.41
C LEU A 73 15.86 37.77 -14.22
N MET A 74 14.82 38.30 -14.86
CA MET A 74 14.39 39.70 -14.65
C MET A 74 14.09 40.02 -13.18
N LYS A 75 13.39 39.13 -12.47
CA LYS A 75 13.13 39.32 -11.03
C LYS A 75 14.42 39.32 -10.22
N GLU A 76 15.34 38.41 -10.53
CA GLU A 76 16.64 38.34 -9.86
C GLU A 76 17.48 39.59 -10.10
N ASP A 77 17.45 40.15 -11.31
CA ASP A 77 18.13 41.41 -11.65
C ASP A 77 17.55 42.59 -10.88
N PHE A 78 16.21 42.69 -10.76
CA PHE A 78 15.57 43.70 -9.91
C PHE A 78 15.94 43.54 -8.44
N CYS A 79 15.91 42.31 -7.91
CA CYS A 79 16.32 42.06 -6.54
C CYS A 79 17.79 42.43 -6.31
N ALA A 80 18.67 42.17 -7.30
CA ALA A 80 20.08 42.55 -7.23
C ALA A 80 20.27 44.07 -7.20
N GLN A 81 19.47 44.83 -7.94
CA GLN A 81 19.46 46.30 -7.90
C GLN A 81 19.07 46.81 -6.50
N ASP A 82 18.12 46.14 -5.85
CA ASP A 82 17.68 46.46 -4.48
C ASP A 82 18.65 45.94 -3.37
N GLY A 83 19.79 45.37 -3.76
CA GLY A 83 20.83 44.90 -2.84
C GLY A 83 20.63 43.47 -2.31
N TRP A 84 19.76 42.67 -2.95
CA TRP A 84 19.55 41.27 -2.64
C TRP A 84 20.32 40.35 -3.58
N LYS A 85 21.08 39.40 -3.03
CA LYS A 85 21.84 38.40 -3.79
C LYS A 85 21.13 37.06 -3.76
N LEU A 86 21.10 36.34 -4.89
CA LEU A 86 20.52 35.00 -4.95
C LEU A 86 21.42 33.99 -4.20
N ALA A 87 20.84 33.26 -3.25
CA ALA A 87 21.52 32.19 -2.52
C ALA A 87 21.34 30.84 -3.22
N ALA A 88 20.09 30.48 -3.50
CA ALA A 88 19.74 29.19 -4.08
C ALA A 88 18.35 29.23 -4.73
N ARG A 89 18.15 28.34 -5.71
CA ARG A 89 16.86 28.05 -6.34
C ARG A 89 16.47 26.61 -6.04
N TRP A 90 15.22 26.37 -5.68
CA TRP A 90 14.69 25.02 -5.53
C TRP A 90 13.21 24.95 -5.93
N ASP A 91 12.95 24.32 -7.06
CA ASP A 91 11.63 24.26 -7.70
C ASP A 91 10.99 25.66 -7.83
N ALA A 92 9.84 25.91 -7.19
CA ALA A 92 9.20 27.22 -7.19
C ALA A 92 9.82 28.22 -6.19
N MET A 93 10.74 27.81 -5.31
CA MET A 93 11.30 28.65 -4.25
C MET A 93 12.62 29.30 -4.69
N GLN A 94 12.74 30.61 -4.45
CA GLN A 94 13.98 31.37 -4.60
C GLN A 94 14.37 31.98 -3.26
N ILE A 95 15.60 31.73 -2.83
CA ILE A 95 16.15 32.24 -1.57
C ILE A 95 17.12 33.36 -1.93
N PHE A 96 16.88 34.55 -1.36
CA PHE A 96 17.75 35.71 -1.47
C PHE A 96 18.37 36.04 -0.12
N TYR A 97 19.55 36.69 -0.14
CA TYR A 97 20.23 37.17 1.06
C TYR A 97 20.78 38.58 0.87
N THR A 98 20.89 39.33 1.95
CA THR A 98 21.50 40.67 1.97
C THR A 98 22.31 40.86 3.25
N ASP A 99 23.34 41.69 3.15
CA ASP A 99 24.20 42.16 4.24
C ASP A 99 23.75 43.53 4.79
N ARG A 100 22.80 44.19 4.12
CA ARG A 100 22.25 45.50 4.52
C ARG A 100 21.12 45.35 5.53
N ALA A 101 21.24 46.04 6.67
CA ALA A 101 20.25 46.00 7.73
C ALA A 101 18.93 46.72 7.36
N ASP A 102 19.00 47.69 6.45
CA ASP A 102 17.92 48.59 6.00
C ASP A 102 17.34 48.20 4.62
N ALA A 103 17.72 47.03 4.08
CA ALA A 103 17.20 46.58 2.79
C ALA A 103 15.67 46.47 2.77
N VAL A 104 15.06 47.04 1.72
CA VAL A 104 13.62 47.00 1.48
C VAL A 104 13.18 45.54 1.31
N PRO A 105 12.10 45.09 1.99
CA PRO A 105 11.56 43.75 1.79
C PRO A 105 11.17 43.52 0.33
N ILE A 106 11.52 42.35 -0.22
CA ILE A 106 11.26 42.00 -1.63
C ILE A 106 9.75 41.99 -1.96
N ASP A 107 8.92 41.50 -1.03
CA ASP A 107 7.47 41.54 -1.15
C ASP A 107 6.93 42.58 -0.15
N THR A 108 6.42 43.70 -0.65
CA THR A 108 5.89 44.82 0.15
C THR A 108 4.38 44.74 0.40
N ASP A 109 3.65 43.96 -0.39
CA ASP A 109 2.20 43.76 -0.26
C ASP A 109 1.86 42.33 0.25
N PRO A 110 1.28 42.20 1.46
CA PRO A 110 0.84 40.92 2.01
C PRO A 110 -0.22 40.20 1.16
N VAL A 111 -1.06 40.91 0.41
CA VAL A 111 -2.13 40.32 -0.39
C VAL A 111 -1.55 39.56 -1.58
N THR A 112 -0.71 40.22 -2.38
CA THR A 112 0.01 39.57 -3.49
C THR A 112 0.92 38.44 -3.01
N GLN A 113 1.49 38.54 -1.81
CA GLN A 113 2.29 37.46 -1.22
C GLN A 113 1.45 36.21 -0.91
N VAL A 114 0.30 36.36 -0.23
CA VAL A 114 -0.63 35.25 0.06
C VAL A 114 -1.20 34.65 -1.23
N GLU A 115 -1.53 35.49 -2.22
CA GLU A 115 -2.06 35.02 -3.51
C GLU A 115 -1.00 34.25 -4.31
N THR A 116 0.27 34.69 -4.27
CA THR A 116 1.39 33.99 -4.92
C THR A 116 1.62 32.62 -4.27
N ILE A 117 1.57 32.51 -2.94
CA ILE A 117 1.66 31.23 -2.23
C ILE A 117 0.46 30.35 -2.57
N HIS A 118 -0.76 30.90 -2.54
CA HIS A 118 -1.98 30.19 -2.91
C HIS A 118 -1.89 29.63 -4.33
N ARG A 119 -1.45 30.43 -5.31
CA ARG A 119 -1.31 30.02 -6.72
C ARG A 119 -0.25 28.94 -6.91
N THR A 120 0.82 28.99 -6.11
CA THR A 120 1.89 27.98 -6.12
C THR A 120 1.40 26.66 -5.52
N MET A 121 0.74 26.72 -4.35
CA MET A 121 0.18 25.55 -3.67
C MET A 121 -0.96 24.90 -4.47
N SER A 122 -1.89 25.71 -4.99
CA SER A 122 -3.11 25.21 -5.65
C SER A 122 -2.83 24.46 -6.94
N ARG A 123 -1.85 24.90 -7.73
CA ARG A 123 -1.51 24.21 -8.97
C ARG A 123 -0.77 22.89 -8.78
N ARG A 124 -0.03 22.73 -7.66
CA ARG A 124 0.91 21.61 -7.48
C ARG A 124 0.49 20.67 -6.38
N VAL A 125 0.23 21.21 -5.20
CA VAL A 125 -0.05 20.42 -4.00
C VAL A 125 -1.51 19.98 -4.00
N LEU A 126 -2.46 20.87 -4.27
CA LEU A 126 -3.89 20.52 -4.29
C LEU A 126 -4.21 19.45 -5.33
N THR A 127 -3.74 19.61 -6.58
CA THR A 127 -4.00 18.63 -7.64
C THR A 127 -3.41 17.26 -7.29
N ALA A 128 -2.16 17.22 -6.81
CA ALA A 128 -1.52 15.97 -6.41
C ALA A 128 -2.24 15.33 -5.22
N GLN A 129 -2.59 16.11 -4.18
CA GLN A 129 -3.30 15.61 -3.00
C GLN A 129 -4.70 15.10 -3.34
N LEU A 130 -5.43 15.77 -4.26
CA LEU A 130 -6.75 15.33 -4.72
C LEU A 130 -6.66 14.03 -5.55
N LEU A 131 -5.66 13.92 -6.44
CA LEU A 131 -5.42 12.70 -7.20
C LEU A 131 -5.03 11.54 -6.28
N SER A 132 -4.13 11.78 -5.31
CA SER A 132 -3.76 10.80 -4.29
C SER A 132 -4.96 10.39 -3.44
N LEU A 133 -5.78 11.35 -3.00
CA LEU A 133 -7.01 11.08 -2.25
C LEU A 133 -7.98 10.21 -3.05
N ALA A 134 -8.21 10.53 -4.33
CA ALA A 134 -9.07 9.74 -5.20
C ALA A 134 -8.55 8.29 -5.35
N LEU A 135 -7.23 8.13 -5.53
CA LEU A 135 -6.60 6.81 -5.60
C LEU A 135 -6.75 6.04 -4.28
N TYR A 136 -6.46 6.67 -3.14
CA TYR A 136 -6.57 6.01 -1.83
C TYR A 136 -8.00 5.63 -1.48
N LEU A 137 -8.98 6.48 -1.83
CA LEU A 137 -10.40 6.16 -1.69
C LEU A 137 -10.80 5.00 -2.60
N PHE A 138 -10.35 4.98 -3.85
CA PHE A 138 -10.60 3.88 -4.76
C PHE A 138 -10.06 2.56 -4.19
N VAL A 139 -8.82 2.55 -3.72
CA VAL A 139 -8.22 1.34 -3.12
C VAL A 139 -8.94 0.95 -1.84
N LEU A 140 -9.28 1.89 -0.96
CA LEU A 140 -10.03 1.60 0.27
C LEU A 140 -11.40 0.97 -0.03
N VAL A 141 -12.13 1.50 -1.02
CA VAL A 141 -13.41 0.92 -1.45
C VAL A 141 -13.20 -0.48 -2.02
N SER A 142 -12.14 -0.70 -2.80
CA SER A 142 -11.81 -2.04 -3.31
C SER A 142 -11.48 -3.03 -2.19
N GLN A 143 -10.72 -2.62 -1.16
CA GLN A 143 -10.46 -3.46 0.02
C GLN A 143 -11.75 -3.78 0.79
N LEU A 144 -12.62 -2.80 0.97
CA LEU A 144 -13.92 -3.04 1.61
C LEU A 144 -14.77 -4.01 0.79
N ARG A 145 -14.83 -3.86 -0.54
CA ARG A 145 -15.52 -4.82 -1.42
C ARG A 145 -14.93 -6.22 -1.30
N GLN A 146 -13.61 -6.35 -1.20
CA GLN A 146 -12.97 -7.65 -1.01
C GLN A 146 -13.34 -8.28 0.33
N LEU A 147 -13.37 -7.49 1.41
CA LEU A 147 -13.86 -7.93 2.72
C LEU A 147 -15.32 -8.41 2.64
N TRP A 148 -16.18 -7.72 1.89
CA TRP A 148 -17.58 -8.13 1.75
C TRP A 148 -17.76 -9.37 0.87
N ARG A 149 -16.91 -9.56 -0.14
CA ARG A 149 -16.99 -10.71 -1.06
C ARG A 149 -16.47 -12.00 -0.42
N ASN A 150 -15.29 -11.94 0.20
CA ASN A 150 -14.63 -13.09 0.83
C ASN A 150 -14.16 -12.72 2.25
N PRO A 151 -15.08 -12.54 3.23
CA PRO A 151 -14.72 -12.10 4.57
C PRO A 151 -13.88 -13.11 5.33
N VAL A 152 -14.05 -14.41 5.08
CA VAL A 152 -13.30 -15.47 5.77
C VAL A 152 -11.81 -15.31 5.46
N ASP A 153 -11.43 -15.30 4.18
CA ASP A 153 -10.04 -15.06 3.73
C ASP A 153 -9.50 -13.72 4.20
N TYR A 154 -10.31 -12.67 4.07
CA TYR A 154 -9.85 -11.32 4.37
C TYR A 154 -9.50 -11.16 5.86
N LEU A 155 -10.28 -11.78 6.74
CA LEU A 155 -10.13 -11.69 8.20
C LEU A 155 -9.21 -12.76 8.77
N SER A 156 -9.03 -13.92 8.12
CA SER A 156 -8.04 -14.93 8.51
C SER A 156 -6.62 -14.53 8.15
N HIS A 157 -6.43 -13.70 7.12
CA HIS A 157 -5.09 -13.35 6.64
C HIS A 157 -4.56 -12.06 7.30
N PRO A 158 -3.43 -12.10 8.03
CA PRO A 158 -2.90 -10.93 8.72
C PRO A 158 -2.56 -9.76 7.80
N PHE A 159 -2.08 -10.03 6.59
CA PHE A 159 -1.78 -8.98 5.62
C PHE A 159 -3.03 -8.17 5.26
N TYR A 160 -4.12 -8.83 4.85
CA TYR A 160 -5.35 -8.16 4.43
C TYR A 160 -6.04 -7.42 5.58
N LEU A 161 -6.08 -8.01 6.78
CA LEU A 161 -6.71 -7.41 7.95
C LEU A 161 -6.18 -6.00 8.25
N PHE A 162 -4.86 -5.81 8.21
CA PHE A 162 -4.24 -4.50 8.53
C PHE A 162 -4.26 -3.51 7.34
N MET A 163 -4.67 -3.91 6.14
CA MET A 163 -4.74 -3.01 4.99
C MET A 163 -5.85 -1.96 5.11
N ILE A 164 -7.03 -2.31 5.64
CA ILE A 164 -8.13 -1.33 5.82
C ILE A 164 -7.71 -0.15 6.72
N PRO A 165 -7.19 -0.37 7.94
CA PRO A 165 -6.77 0.74 8.79
C PRO A 165 -5.59 1.50 8.16
N PHE A 166 -4.67 0.82 7.47
CA PHE A 166 -3.58 1.48 6.74
C PHE A 166 -4.09 2.44 5.66
N TRP A 167 -4.97 1.98 4.77
CA TRP A 167 -5.55 2.82 3.71
C TRP A 167 -6.43 3.94 4.28
N THR A 168 -7.12 3.68 5.40
CA THR A 168 -7.91 4.72 6.10
C THR A 168 -7.01 5.87 6.59
N ILE A 169 -5.84 5.56 7.15
CA ILE A 169 -4.85 6.58 7.55
C ILE A 169 -4.32 7.33 6.32
N LEU A 170 -4.05 6.63 5.23
CA LEU A 170 -3.59 7.25 3.98
C LEU A 170 -4.65 8.16 3.35
N VAL A 171 -5.95 7.89 3.50
CA VAL A 171 -7.04 8.80 3.12
C VAL A 171 -7.11 10.00 4.06
N PHE A 172 -6.93 9.78 5.35
CA PHE A 172 -6.98 10.86 6.35
C PHE A 172 -5.87 11.89 6.17
N PHE A 173 -4.67 11.46 5.76
CA PHE A 173 -3.51 12.33 5.56
C PHE A 173 -3.76 13.49 4.56
N PRO A 174 -4.16 13.27 3.30
CA PRO A 174 -4.47 14.34 2.36
C PRO A 174 -5.68 15.15 2.81
N LEU A 175 -6.71 14.54 3.42
CA LEU A 175 -7.86 15.27 3.96
C LEU A 175 -7.46 16.27 5.04
N TYR A 176 -6.58 15.86 5.95
CA TYR A 176 -6.04 16.72 7.00
C TYR A 176 -5.22 17.88 6.42
N GLU A 177 -4.32 17.61 5.47
CA GLU A 177 -3.53 18.65 4.79
C GLU A 177 -4.42 19.61 3.98
N LEU A 178 -5.42 19.11 3.26
CA LEU A 178 -6.41 19.90 2.53
C LEU A 178 -7.23 20.80 3.46
N GLY A 179 -7.74 20.25 4.56
CA GLY A 179 -8.49 21.00 5.57
C GLY A 179 -7.64 22.10 6.19
N HIS A 180 -6.40 21.78 6.58
CA HIS A 180 -5.46 22.76 7.12
C HIS A 180 -5.14 23.87 6.10
N TYR A 181 -4.92 23.50 4.84
CA TYR A 181 -4.71 24.45 3.74
C TYR A 181 -5.90 25.39 3.54
N VAL A 182 -7.13 24.88 3.46
CA VAL A 182 -8.33 25.69 3.25
C VAL A 182 -8.55 26.66 4.41
N LEU A 183 -8.38 26.18 5.65
CA LEU A 183 -8.49 27.01 6.85
C LEU A 183 -7.41 28.09 6.91
N TRP A 184 -6.16 27.74 6.59
CA TRP A 184 -5.08 28.71 6.50
C TRP A 184 -5.36 29.76 5.42
N HIS A 185 -5.74 29.36 4.20
CA HIS A 185 -5.96 30.30 3.10
C HIS A 185 -7.08 31.30 3.42
N ARG A 186 -8.19 30.83 4.00
CA ARG A 186 -9.29 31.71 4.45
C ARG A 186 -8.84 32.72 5.51
N ARG A 187 -8.02 32.30 6.48
CA ARG A 187 -7.50 33.18 7.53
C ARG A 187 -6.43 34.14 7.01
N ALA A 188 -5.51 33.65 6.18
CA ALA A 188 -4.44 34.43 5.58
C ALA A 188 -4.99 35.52 4.67
N LYS A 189 -6.04 35.23 3.88
CA LYS A 189 -6.71 36.24 3.04
C LYS A 189 -7.29 37.39 3.88
N ARG A 190 -8.06 37.05 4.93
CA ARG A 190 -8.66 38.06 5.82
C ARG A 190 -7.62 38.92 6.54
N ALA A 191 -6.52 38.32 6.99
CA ALA A 191 -5.45 39.06 7.65
C ALA A 191 -4.63 39.91 6.66
N ALA A 192 -4.44 39.42 5.43
CA ALA A 192 -3.75 40.18 4.39
C ALA A 192 -4.54 41.43 3.99
N GLU A 193 -5.87 41.36 3.94
CA GLU A 193 -6.76 42.53 3.76
C GLU A 193 -6.59 43.58 4.88
N GLN A 194 -6.11 43.16 6.05
CA GLN A 194 -5.78 44.05 7.19
C GLN A 194 -4.29 44.45 7.22
N GLY A 195 -3.52 44.11 6.18
CA GLY A 195 -2.09 44.40 6.09
C GLY A 195 -1.19 43.45 6.89
N ILE A 196 -1.71 42.35 7.45
CA ILE A 196 -0.95 41.40 8.27
C ILE A 196 -0.70 40.09 7.50
N PHE A 197 0.57 39.75 7.29
CA PHE A 197 0.95 38.47 6.70
C PHE A 197 0.92 37.31 7.73
N LEU A 198 0.12 36.28 7.45
CA LEU A 198 -0.02 35.06 8.25
C LEU A 198 0.80 33.90 7.65
N PRO A 199 1.98 33.55 8.22
CA PRO A 199 2.82 32.48 7.67
C PRO A 199 2.15 31.10 7.78
N VAL A 200 2.48 30.21 6.85
CA VAL A 200 2.04 28.81 6.89
C VAL A 200 2.73 28.10 8.05
N ARG A 201 1.99 27.73 9.09
CA ARG A 201 2.49 26.85 10.16
C ARG A 201 2.01 25.43 9.95
N THR A 202 2.91 24.49 9.74
CA THR A 202 2.56 23.07 9.61
C THR A 202 2.64 22.39 10.97
N ARG A 203 1.55 21.75 11.42
CA ARG A 203 1.52 20.92 12.64
C ARG A 203 2.14 19.55 12.37
N LYS A 204 3.47 19.50 12.26
CA LYS A 204 4.22 18.30 11.86
C LYS A 204 4.05 17.09 12.80
N LEU A 205 3.78 17.32 14.09
CA LEU A 205 3.61 16.24 15.05
C LEU A 205 2.53 15.24 14.61
N MET A 206 1.38 15.75 14.13
CA MET A 206 0.28 14.90 13.67
C MET A 206 0.67 14.10 12.42
N SER A 207 1.32 14.73 11.45
CA SER A 207 1.82 14.06 10.23
C SER A 207 2.84 12.97 10.56
N TRP A 208 3.72 13.19 11.54
CA TRP A 208 4.67 12.18 12.02
C TRP A 208 3.97 11.04 12.75
N ILE A 209 3.00 11.33 13.63
CA ILE A 209 2.22 10.29 14.32
C ILE A 209 1.50 9.41 13.30
N LEU A 210 0.78 10.01 12.34
CA LEU A 210 0.09 9.28 11.27
C LEU A 210 1.05 8.41 10.45
N LEU A 211 2.23 8.95 10.10
CA LEU A 211 3.26 8.20 9.38
C LEU A 211 3.78 7.02 10.21
N THR A 212 4.08 7.24 11.49
CA THR A 212 4.57 6.18 12.38
C THR A 212 3.53 5.07 12.55
N VAL A 213 2.25 5.42 12.72
CA VAL A 213 1.17 4.43 12.83
C VAL A 213 1.00 3.67 11.52
N ALA A 214 1.03 4.35 10.35
CA ALA A 214 0.94 3.68 9.05
C ALA A 214 2.11 2.70 8.82
N VAL A 215 3.34 3.10 9.18
CA VAL A 215 4.52 2.23 9.09
C VAL A 215 4.41 1.05 10.04
N LEU A 216 3.92 1.26 11.26
CA LEU A 216 3.72 0.19 12.23
C LEU A 216 2.69 -0.83 11.72
N LEU A 217 1.55 -0.38 11.18
CA LEU A 217 0.55 -1.27 10.58
C LEU A 217 1.13 -2.11 9.45
N LEU A 218 1.96 -1.49 8.60
CA LEU A 218 2.63 -2.20 7.51
C LEU A 218 3.67 -3.21 8.02
N ILE A 219 4.39 -2.91 9.10
CA ILE A 219 5.31 -3.86 9.72
C ILE A 219 4.54 -5.05 10.30
N VAL A 220 3.44 -4.80 11.01
CA VAL A 220 2.60 -5.85 11.60
C VAL A 220 1.94 -6.70 10.51
N SER A 221 1.46 -6.08 9.42
CA SER A 221 0.85 -6.81 8.30
C SER A 221 1.84 -7.76 7.61
N LEU A 222 3.11 -7.33 7.49
CA LEU A 222 4.17 -8.13 6.89
C LEU A 222 4.70 -9.20 7.85
N ALA A 223 4.85 -8.88 9.14
CA ALA A 223 5.32 -9.83 10.15
C ALA A 223 4.33 -10.96 10.41
N GLY A 224 3.02 -10.70 10.26
CA GLY A 224 1.98 -11.72 10.36
C GLY A 224 1.79 -12.54 9.09
N SER A 225 2.37 -12.16 7.95
CA SER A 225 2.27 -12.93 6.72
C SER A 225 3.40 -13.96 6.66
N SER A 226 3.11 -15.17 6.20
CA SER A 226 4.12 -16.18 5.81
C SER A 226 4.97 -15.75 4.59
N SER A 227 4.73 -14.56 4.03
CA SER A 227 5.43 -14.05 2.86
C SER A 227 6.94 -13.96 3.11
N ASN A 228 7.72 -14.53 2.19
CA ASN A 228 9.18 -14.51 2.26
C ASN A 228 9.69 -13.04 2.31
N PRO A 229 10.48 -12.64 3.34
CA PRO A 229 10.96 -11.27 3.47
C PRO A 229 11.83 -10.82 2.28
N LEU A 230 12.44 -11.77 1.55
CA LEU A 230 13.15 -11.47 0.30
C LEU A 230 12.22 -10.88 -0.76
N PHE A 231 10.96 -11.31 -0.84
CA PHE A 231 9.98 -10.78 -1.78
C PHE A 231 9.75 -9.27 -1.53
N ILE A 232 9.61 -8.89 -0.27
CA ILE A 232 9.42 -7.49 0.15
C ILE A 232 10.67 -6.67 -0.20
N LEU A 233 11.87 -7.19 0.08
CA LEU A 233 13.13 -6.52 -0.25
C LEU A 233 13.30 -6.34 -1.75
N VAL A 234 12.96 -7.34 -2.56
CA VAL A 234 12.98 -7.25 -4.02
C VAL A 234 12.01 -6.17 -4.50
N TRP A 235 10.78 -6.12 -3.96
CA TRP A 235 9.81 -5.07 -4.29
C TRP A 235 10.29 -3.66 -3.94
N LEU A 236 10.90 -3.48 -2.76
CA LEU A 236 11.49 -2.21 -2.35
C LEU A 236 12.67 -1.83 -3.26
N ALA A 237 13.52 -2.78 -3.63
CA ALA A 237 14.65 -2.56 -4.51
C ALA A 237 14.19 -2.16 -5.92
N ILE A 238 13.18 -2.84 -6.48
CA ILE A 238 12.57 -2.51 -7.77
C ILE A 238 12.00 -1.09 -7.74
N THR A 239 11.19 -0.77 -6.74
CA THR A 239 10.56 0.55 -6.60
C THR A 239 11.63 1.65 -6.46
N GLY A 240 12.67 1.39 -5.65
CA GLY A 240 13.82 2.28 -5.50
C GLY A 240 14.59 2.48 -6.81
N ALA A 241 14.81 1.42 -7.58
CA ALA A 241 15.47 1.47 -8.88
C ALA A 241 14.67 2.30 -9.89
N ILE A 242 13.34 2.12 -9.96
CA ILE A 242 12.44 2.92 -10.83
C ILE A 242 12.56 4.41 -10.49
N VAL A 243 12.53 4.76 -9.19
CA VAL A 243 12.67 6.15 -8.74
C VAL A 243 14.05 6.71 -9.08
N LEU A 244 15.13 5.94 -8.90
CA LEU A 244 16.49 6.38 -9.23
C LEU A 244 16.67 6.58 -10.74
N LEU A 245 16.23 5.60 -11.55
CA LEU A 245 16.32 5.66 -13.01
C LEU A 245 15.52 6.83 -13.58
N SER A 246 14.29 7.06 -13.07
CA SER A 246 13.48 8.21 -13.49
C SER A 246 14.13 9.56 -13.16
N ARG A 247 14.78 9.67 -11.99
CA ARG A 247 15.56 10.88 -11.62
C ARG A 247 16.78 11.07 -12.52
N CYS A 248 17.51 10.00 -12.82
CA CYS A 248 18.65 10.04 -13.73
C CYS A 248 18.23 10.46 -15.14
N LEU A 249 17.16 9.87 -15.68
CA LEU A 249 16.59 10.20 -16.98
C LEU A 249 16.16 11.67 -17.03
N SER A 250 15.39 12.13 -16.04
CA SER A 250 14.94 13.51 -16.00
C SER A 250 16.11 14.49 -15.89
N GLY A 251 17.15 14.15 -15.10
CA GLY A 251 18.38 14.93 -14.99
C GLY A 251 19.17 14.99 -16.29
N TRP A 252 19.25 13.89 -17.04
CA TRP A 252 19.88 13.85 -18.35
C TRP A 252 19.12 14.69 -19.38
N LEU A 253 17.79 14.58 -19.43
CA LEU A 253 16.93 15.40 -20.32
C LEU A 253 17.06 16.90 -20.03
N LYS A 254 17.21 17.29 -18.75
CA LYS A 254 17.48 18.69 -18.38
C LYS A 254 18.80 19.19 -18.94
N LYS A 255 19.87 18.38 -18.83
CA LYS A 255 21.20 18.73 -19.38
C LYS A 255 21.18 18.90 -20.90
N GLN A 256 20.28 18.20 -21.59
CA GLN A 256 20.07 18.32 -23.04
C GLN A 256 19.21 19.54 -23.44
N GLY A 257 18.76 20.37 -22.49
CA GLY A 257 17.98 21.58 -22.80
C GLY A 257 16.52 21.30 -23.21
N VAL A 258 16.02 20.09 -22.98
CA VAL A 258 14.70 19.66 -23.45
C VAL A 258 13.58 20.38 -22.69
N SER A 259 12.49 20.71 -23.39
CA SER A 259 11.36 21.43 -22.81
C SER A 259 10.72 20.67 -21.63
N ARG A 260 10.19 21.43 -20.66
CA ARG A 260 9.56 20.90 -19.44
C ARG A 260 8.49 19.83 -19.73
N ARG A 261 7.54 20.12 -20.61
CA ARG A 261 6.41 19.23 -20.89
C ARG A 261 6.87 17.92 -21.52
N PHE A 262 7.88 17.99 -22.39
CA PHE A 262 8.45 16.80 -23.00
C PHE A 262 9.24 15.96 -21.98
N ASN A 263 10.06 16.59 -21.13
CA ASN A 263 10.77 15.87 -20.05
C ASN A 263 9.79 15.15 -19.10
N GLN A 264 8.72 15.85 -18.69
CA GLN A 264 7.67 15.25 -17.87
C GLN A 264 6.98 14.08 -18.59
N GLY A 265 6.59 14.25 -19.85
CA GLY A 265 5.94 13.20 -20.63
C GLY A 265 6.81 11.95 -20.80
N VAL A 266 8.08 12.12 -21.18
CA VAL A 266 9.03 11.01 -21.34
C VAL A 266 9.31 10.32 -20.01
N THR A 267 9.48 11.07 -18.92
CA THR A 267 9.73 10.46 -17.59
C THR A 267 8.53 9.64 -17.13
N VAL A 268 7.30 10.14 -17.32
CA VAL A 268 6.07 9.40 -16.97
C VAL A 268 5.91 8.16 -17.84
N ALA A 269 6.08 8.29 -19.16
CA ALA A 269 5.99 7.16 -20.08
C ALA A 269 7.04 6.09 -19.76
N PHE A 270 8.26 6.49 -19.40
CA PHE A 270 9.32 5.59 -18.99
C PHE A 270 8.98 4.83 -17.70
N ILE A 271 8.44 5.53 -16.68
CA ILE A 271 7.98 4.88 -15.44
C ILE A 271 6.89 3.86 -15.76
N LEU A 272 5.87 4.24 -16.53
CA LEU A 272 4.76 3.36 -16.90
C LEU A 272 5.25 2.12 -17.66
N LEU A 273 6.09 2.31 -18.69
CA LEU A 273 6.67 1.20 -19.46
C LEU A 273 7.46 0.25 -18.56
N LEU A 274 8.34 0.79 -17.71
CA LEU A 274 9.16 0.00 -16.81
C LEU A 274 8.30 -0.80 -15.83
N THR A 275 7.26 -0.17 -15.25
CA THR A 275 6.32 -0.87 -14.36
C THR A 275 5.58 -2.01 -15.07
N VAL A 276 5.09 -1.78 -16.29
CA VAL A 276 4.35 -2.81 -17.06
C VAL A 276 5.28 -3.96 -17.45
N THR A 277 6.49 -3.68 -17.93
CA THR A 277 7.45 -4.71 -18.32
C THR A 277 7.87 -5.56 -17.12
N ILE A 278 8.09 -4.96 -15.95
CA ILE A 278 8.44 -5.69 -14.73
C ILE A 278 7.28 -6.58 -14.28
N LEU A 279 6.05 -6.04 -14.25
CA LEU A 279 4.85 -6.81 -13.90
C LEU A 279 4.65 -7.99 -14.86
N ALA A 280 4.77 -7.77 -16.17
CA ALA A 280 4.64 -8.82 -17.18
C ALA A 280 5.74 -9.88 -17.04
N GLY A 281 6.98 -9.47 -16.72
CA GLY A 281 8.09 -10.39 -16.46
C GLY A 281 7.86 -11.24 -15.21
N ILE A 282 7.34 -10.66 -14.13
CA ILE A 282 7.00 -11.37 -12.90
C ILE A 282 5.87 -12.37 -13.16
N ILE A 283 4.78 -11.93 -13.80
CA ILE A 283 3.64 -12.80 -14.13
C ILE A 283 4.11 -13.98 -14.98
N THR A 284 4.90 -13.72 -16.02
CA THR A 284 5.48 -14.78 -16.87
C THR A 284 6.37 -15.71 -16.05
N GLY A 285 7.22 -15.17 -15.17
CA GLY A 285 8.10 -15.97 -14.30
C GLY A 285 7.35 -16.86 -13.32
N ILE A 286 6.23 -16.39 -12.78
CA ILE A 286 5.34 -17.19 -11.91
C ILE A 286 4.66 -18.29 -12.74
N LEU A 287 4.05 -17.94 -13.88
CA LEU A 287 3.36 -18.90 -14.76
C LEU A 287 4.29 -19.98 -15.32
N THR A 288 5.57 -19.67 -15.52
CA THR A 288 6.58 -20.62 -16.01
C THR A 288 7.29 -21.39 -14.88
N GLY A 289 6.96 -21.11 -13.61
CA GLY A 289 7.59 -21.74 -12.45
C GLY A 289 9.05 -21.31 -12.19
N VAL A 290 9.59 -20.38 -12.97
CA VAL A 290 10.97 -19.84 -12.78
C VAL A 290 11.04 -18.97 -11.51
N LEU A 291 9.94 -18.29 -11.18
CA LEU A 291 9.79 -17.52 -9.96
C LEU A 291 8.75 -18.21 -9.07
N SER A 292 9.21 -18.92 -8.06
CA SER A 292 8.33 -19.38 -6.98
C SER A 292 8.40 -18.38 -5.83
N PHE A 293 7.28 -17.72 -5.55
CA PHE A 293 7.06 -16.92 -4.35
C PHE A 293 6.20 -17.67 -3.32
N GLY A 294 5.93 -18.95 -3.60
CA GLY A 294 5.10 -19.84 -2.80
C GLY A 294 5.80 -20.35 -1.54
N ASP A 295 4.96 -20.88 -0.68
CA ASP A 295 5.19 -21.22 0.72
C ASP A 295 6.46 -22.04 0.96
N SER A 296 7.13 -21.81 2.08
CA SER A 296 8.33 -22.55 2.51
C SER A 296 8.01 -23.98 3.00
N ARG A 297 7.01 -24.63 2.42
CA ARG A 297 6.66 -26.02 2.71
C ARG A 297 7.76 -26.90 2.16
N GLN A 298 8.26 -27.81 2.99
CA GLN A 298 9.26 -28.78 2.56
C GLN A 298 8.56 -30.07 2.19
N PRO A 299 8.62 -30.50 0.92
CA PRO A 299 8.01 -31.76 0.53
C PRO A 299 8.73 -32.92 1.20
N VAL A 300 7.98 -33.93 1.63
CA VAL A 300 8.49 -35.14 2.27
C VAL A 300 9.07 -36.10 1.23
N GLY A 301 8.58 -36.00 -0.01
CA GLY A 301 9.10 -36.73 -1.16
C GLY A 301 8.66 -36.10 -2.47
N SER A 302 9.06 -36.69 -3.58
CA SER A 302 8.56 -36.32 -4.89
C SER A 302 8.48 -37.55 -5.81
N TYR A 303 7.60 -37.50 -6.79
CA TYR A 303 7.43 -38.55 -7.79
C TYR A 303 7.28 -37.95 -9.19
N GLN A 304 7.62 -38.74 -10.21
CA GLN A 304 7.43 -38.33 -11.59
C GLN A 304 6.12 -38.87 -12.14
N TRP A 305 5.34 -37.99 -12.77
CA TRP A 305 4.15 -38.36 -13.51
C TRP A 305 4.10 -37.56 -14.81
N GLY A 306 4.19 -38.28 -15.94
CA GLY A 306 4.38 -37.66 -17.25
C GLY A 306 5.72 -36.93 -17.35
N SER A 307 5.70 -35.67 -17.79
CA SER A 307 6.89 -34.81 -17.90
C SER A 307 7.14 -33.93 -16.65
N PHE A 308 6.34 -34.10 -15.60
CA PHE A 308 6.37 -33.25 -14.42
C PHE A 308 6.81 -34.02 -13.17
N THR A 309 7.60 -33.36 -12.34
CA THR A 309 7.90 -33.81 -10.98
C THR A 309 6.85 -33.21 -10.05
N TRP A 310 6.18 -34.07 -9.30
CA TRP A 310 5.16 -33.71 -8.32
C TRP A 310 5.73 -33.91 -6.92
N ASP A 311 5.53 -32.93 -6.06
CA ASP A 311 5.95 -32.96 -4.67
C ASP A 311 4.85 -33.63 -3.81
N ILE A 312 5.26 -34.35 -2.78
CA ILE A 312 4.40 -35.04 -1.81
C ILE A 312 4.53 -34.33 -0.47
N TYR A 313 3.40 -33.96 0.10
CA TYR A 313 3.30 -33.35 1.43
C TYR A 313 2.65 -34.34 2.42
N ASP A 314 2.99 -34.21 3.69
CA ASP A 314 2.40 -34.99 4.79
C ASP A 314 2.14 -34.07 5.99
N ASP A 315 1.33 -33.04 5.75
CA ASP A 315 0.93 -32.10 6.80
C ASP A 315 -0.09 -32.74 7.75
N PRO A 316 -0.10 -32.39 9.05
CA PRO A 316 -1.06 -32.93 10.00
C PRO A 316 -2.48 -32.44 9.70
N MET A 317 -3.43 -33.37 9.63
CA MET A 317 -4.84 -33.11 9.31
C MET A 317 -5.76 -33.70 10.40
N PRO A 318 -6.82 -32.97 10.82
CA PRO A 318 -7.78 -33.48 11.82
C PRO A 318 -8.58 -34.72 11.37
N LEU A 319 -8.94 -34.78 10.10
CA LEU A 319 -9.67 -35.87 9.47
C LEU A 319 -8.90 -36.34 8.23
N THR A 320 -8.71 -37.65 8.12
CA THR A 320 -8.10 -38.30 6.96
C THR A 320 -9.04 -39.30 6.30
N VAL A 321 -8.78 -39.64 5.04
CA VAL A 321 -9.51 -40.69 4.32
C VAL A 321 -9.39 -42.04 5.04
N GLU A 322 -8.23 -42.32 5.61
CA GLU A 322 -7.93 -43.56 6.34
C GLU A 322 -8.76 -43.71 7.64
N ASP A 323 -9.27 -42.60 8.20
CA ASP A 323 -10.20 -42.64 9.34
C ASP A 323 -11.62 -43.09 8.92
N LEU A 324 -11.95 -43.00 7.63
CA LEU A 324 -13.28 -43.24 7.07
C LEU A 324 -13.38 -44.51 6.24
N VAL A 325 -12.27 -44.93 5.63
CA VAL A 325 -12.20 -46.06 4.69
C VAL A 325 -10.89 -46.80 4.88
N GLU A 326 -10.94 -48.14 4.88
CA GLU A 326 -9.74 -48.96 4.78
C GLU A 326 -9.18 -48.89 3.35
N THR A 327 -7.99 -48.32 3.18
CA THR A 327 -7.32 -48.17 1.89
C THR A 327 -5.80 -48.33 2.01
N ASP A 328 -5.18 -48.93 0.99
CA ASP A 328 -3.72 -49.03 0.83
C ASP A 328 -3.15 -47.92 -0.07
N THR A 329 -4.00 -46.99 -0.55
CA THR A 329 -3.63 -45.85 -1.41
C THR A 329 -2.70 -44.89 -0.65
N GLN A 330 -1.69 -44.34 -1.34
CA GLN A 330 -0.85 -43.29 -0.75
C GLN A 330 -1.39 -41.91 -1.12
N TYR A 331 -1.33 -40.99 -0.16
CA TYR A 331 -1.87 -39.66 -0.26
C TYR A 331 -0.79 -38.58 -0.11
N SER A 332 -0.98 -37.47 -0.82
CA SER A 332 -0.39 -36.18 -0.45
C SER A 332 -1.39 -35.46 0.45
N ARG A 333 -0.92 -34.98 1.60
CA ARG A 333 -1.70 -34.26 2.62
C ARG A 333 -1.16 -32.86 2.76
N GLU A 334 -2.01 -31.88 2.46
CA GLU A 334 -1.66 -30.46 2.48
C GLU A 334 -2.55 -29.73 3.48
N ALA A 335 -1.94 -28.88 4.29
CA ALA A 335 -2.65 -27.97 5.19
C ALA A 335 -2.20 -26.53 4.98
N ASP A 336 -3.14 -25.63 4.70
CA ASP A 336 -2.92 -24.19 4.64
C ASP A 336 -3.72 -23.49 5.72
N CYS A 337 -3.02 -23.09 6.79
CA CYS A 337 -3.63 -22.43 7.93
C CYS A 337 -3.25 -20.95 7.99
N GLN A 338 -4.28 -20.11 8.03
CA GLN A 338 -4.19 -18.68 8.26
C GLN A 338 -4.96 -18.30 9.51
N GLU A 339 -4.35 -17.45 10.33
CA GLU A 339 -4.92 -17.12 11.64
C GLU A 339 -4.70 -15.65 11.97
N THR A 340 -5.76 -15.00 12.46
CA THR A 340 -5.67 -13.73 13.18
C THR A 340 -6.30 -13.87 14.57
N PHE A 341 -6.33 -12.78 15.32
CA PHE A 341 -7.07 -12.71 16.58
C PHE A 341 -8.60 -12.71 16.38
N LEU A 342 -9.10 -12.57 15.14
CA LEU A 342 -10.54 -12.55 14.83
C LEU A 342 -11.08 -13.94 14.54
N LEU A 343 -10.39 -14.68 13.66
CA LEU A 343 -10.74 -16.04 13.25
C LEU A 343 -9.51 -16.78 12.70
N SER A 344 -9.57 -18.11 12.63
CA SER A 344 -8.66 -18.94 11.84
C SER A 344 -9.41 -19.61 10.70
N ARG A 345 -8.71 -19.81 9.59
CA ARG A 345 -9.13 -20.60 8.44
C ARG A 345 -8.01 -21.58 8.14
N CYS A 346 -8.31 -22.87 8.17
CA CYS A 346 -7.40 -23.93 7.76
C CYS A 346 -8.03 -24.71 6.63
N GLU A 347 -7.40 -24.69 5.47
CA GLU A 347 -7.77 -25.50 4.31
C GLU A 347 -6.94 -26.77 4.31
N TYR A 348 -7.61 -27.89 4.15
CA TYR A 348 -7.04 -29.23 4.25
C TYR A 348 -7.38 -29.98 2.98
N GLU A 349 -6.37 -30.59 2.36
CA GLU A 349 -6.55 -31.35 1.15
C GLU A 349 -5.76 -32.66 1.20
N GLN A 350 -6.45 -33.76 0.90
CA GLN A 350 -5.88 -35.08 0.83
C GLN A 350 -6.15 -35.68 -0.56
N ARG A 351 -5.10 -35.74 -1.38
CA ARG A 351 -5.16 -36.22 -2.77
C ARG A 351 -4.38 -37.52 -2.95
N PRO A 352 -4.94 -38.54 -3.62
CA PRO A 352 -4.20 -39.74 -3.93
C PRO A 352 -3.09 -39.42 -4.96
N LEU A 353 -1.96 -40.13 -4.88
CA LEU A 353 -0.87 -39.91 -5.82
C LEU A 353 -1.30 -40.27 -7.26
N PHE A 354 -0.99 -39.39 -8.22
CA PHE A 354 -1.39 -39.60 -9.62
C PHE A 354 -0.82 -40.87 -10.28
N ASN A 355 0.25 -41.43 -9.72
CA ASN A 355 0.90 -42.64 -10.22
C ASN A 355 0.24 -43.96 -9.77
N GLN A 356 -0.87 -43.88 -9.05
CA GLN A 356 -1.63 -45.05 -8.59
C GLN A 356 -2.83 -45.34 -9.50
N GLU A 357 -3.21 -46.61 -9.57
CA GLU A 357 -4.38 -47.07 -10.34
C GLU A 357 -5.69 -46.81 -9.58
N GLU A 358 -5.70 -47.03 -8.27
CA GLU A 358 -6.84 -46.75 -7.38
C GLU A 358 -6.75 -45.30 -6.87
N ARG A 359 -7.78 -44.49 -7.17
CA ARG A 359 -7.88 -43.06 -6.81
C ARG A 359 -9.29 -42.71 -6.34
N ASP A 360 -9.97 -43.69 -5.76
CA ASP A 360 -11.42 -43.65 -5.57
C ASP A 360 -11.85 -42.70 -4.44
N TYR A 361 -10.93 -42.38 -3.52
CA TYR A 361 -11.19 -41.54 -2.37
C TYR A 361 -10.25 -40.34 -2.36
N GLN A 362 -10.83 -39.14 -2.35
CA GLN A 362 -10.16 -37.85 -2.17
C GLN A 362 -11.02 -37.02 -1.22
N LEU A 363 -10.39 -36.21 -0.38
CA LEU A 363 -11.06 -35.41 0.64
C LEU A 363 -10.48 -33.99 0.64
N SER A 364 -11.35 -32.98 0.68
CA SER A 364 -10.94 -31.61 0.98
C SER A 364 -11.93 -30.96 1.94
N TYR A 365 -11.42 -30.13 2.85
CA TYR A 365 -12.26 -29.39 3.77
C TYR A 365 -11.60 -28.11 4.28
N THR A 366 -12.42 -27.12 4.59
CA THR A 366 -12.00 -25.87 5.20
C THR A 366 -12.60 -25.75 6.60
N VAL A 367 -11.74 -25.66 7.61
CA VAL A 367 -12.13 -25.41 9.01
C VAL A 367 -11.99 -23.92 9.30
N THR A 368 -13.10 -23.28 9.71
CA THR A 368 -13.16 -21.88 10.11
C THR A 368 -13.51 -21.77 11.59
N ASP A 369 -12.55 -21.39 12.44
CA ASP A 369 -12.81 -21.14 13.87
C ASP A 369 -12.98 -19.65 14.13
N ILE A 370 -14.16 -19.31 14.67
CA ILE A 370 -14.56 -17.94 14.96
C ILE A 370 -14.25 -17.64 16.42
N LYS A 371 -13.25 -16.79 16.64
CA LYS A 371 -12.78 -16.44 18.00
C LYS A 371 -13.62 -15.35 18.65
N LEU A 372 -14.33 -14.56 17.84
CA LEU A 372 -15.17 -13.45 18.30
C LEU A 372 -16.64 -13.70 17.93
N PRO A 373 -17.53 -13.90 18.93
CA PRO A 373 -18.93 -14.31 18.68
C PRO A 373 -19.73 -13.38 17.77
N PHE A 374 -19.43 -12.07 17.75
CA PHE A 374 -20.17 -11.13 16.90
C PHE A 374 -19.93 -11.34 15.39
N LEU A 375 -18.84 -12.03 15.01
CA LEU A 375 -18.55 -12.37 13.62
C LEU A 375 -19.33 -13.61 13.16
N TYR A 376 -19.85 -14.42 14.07
CA TYR A 376 -20.40 -15.73 13.73
C TYR A 376 -21.49 -15.66 12.67
N ASN A 377 -22.53 -14.85 12.89
CA ASN A 377 -23.63 -14.74 11.94
C ASN A 377 -23.19 -14.11 10.60
N PHE A 378 -22.23 -13.18 10.64
CA PHE A 378 -21.70 -12.54 9.44
C PHE A 378 -20.91 -13.53 8.57
N ILE A 379 -20.03 -14.33 9.20
CA ILE A 379 -19.26 -15.37 8.51
C ILE A 379 -20.18 -16.48 7.99
N ARG A 380 -21.12 -16.96 8.82
CA ARG A 380 -22.10 -17.99 8.41
C ARG A 380 -22.87 -17.56 7.17
N GLN A 381 -23.39 -16.34 7.18
CA GLN A 381 -24.16 -15.82 6.07
C GLN A 381 -23.30 -15.72 4.80
N SER A 382 -22.06 -15.24 4.94
CA SER A 382 -21.15 -15.16 3.79
C SER A 382 -20.82 -16.53 3.19
N LEU A 383 -20.58 -17.56 4.00
CA LEU A 383 -20.31 -18.92 3.49
C LEU A 383 -21.53 -19.51 2.77
N LEU A 384 -22.74 -19.23 3.26
CA LEU A 384 -23.99 -19.65 2.61
C LEU A 384 -24.24 -18.94 1.26
N GLU A 385 -23.73 -17.71 1.12
CA GLU A 385 -23.86 -16.89 -0.09
C GLU A 385 -22.74 -17.15 -1.12
N GLU A 386 -21.64 -17.81 -0.73
CA GLU A 386 -20.45 -18.03 -1.58
C GLU A 386 -20.75 -18.79 -2.88
N HIS A 387 -21.65 -19.78 -2.83
CA HIS A 387 -22.01 -20.60 -3.99
C HIS A 387 -23.05 -19.95 -4.92
N GLN A 388 -23.66 -18.82 -4.52
CA GLN A 388 -24.88 -18.31 -5.17
C GLN A 388 -24.67 -17.56 -6.50
N ASP A 389 -23.43 -17.19 -6.87
CA ASP A 389 -23.19 -16.22 -7.96
C ASP A 389 -21.97 -16.54 -8.89
N GLU A 390 -21.77 -17.80 -9.31
CA GLU A 390 -20.80 -18.10 -10.37
C GLU A 390 -21.44 -18.09 -11.78
N ALA A 391 -21.35 -16.94 -12.44
CA ALA A 391 -21.63 -16.80 -13.87
C ALA A 391 -20.33 -16.96 -14.70
N VAL A 392 -20.21 -18.07 -15.43
CA VAL A 392 -19.10 -18.31 -16.37
C VAL A 392 -19.66 -18.39 -17.79
N ASP A 393 -19.16 -17.55 -18.70
CA ASP A 393 -19.50 -17.55 -20.14
C ASP A 393 -21.01 -17.53 -20.46
N GLY A 394 -21.81 -16.82 -19.66
CA GLY A 394 -23.25 -16.65 -19.88
C GLY A 394 -24.12 -17.82 -19.37
N TYR A 395 -23.51 -18.81 -18.73
CA TYR A 395 -24.21 -19.84 -17.95
C TYR A 395 -24.06 -19.50 -16.47
N VAL A 396 -25.19 -19.42 -15.76
CA VAL A 396 -25.21 -19.31 -14.30
C VAL A 396 -25.27 -20.75 -13.78
N PHE A 397 -24.16 -21.24 -13.21
CA PHE A 397 -24.20 -22.48 -12.45
C PHE A 397 -24.72 -22.10 -11.06
N VAL A 398 -26.03 -22.27 -10.85
CA VAL A 398 -26.66 -21.97 -9.56
C VAL A 398 -26.46 -23.20 -8.67
N ASP A 399 -25.38 -23.19 -7.89
CA ASP A 399 -25.24 -24.11 -6.77
C ASP A 399 -25.69 -23.35 -5.50
N HIS A 400 -26.47 -23.98 -4.63
CA HIS A 400 -26.91 -23.34 -3.40
C HIS A 400 -26.95 -24.30 -2.23
N TYR A 401 -26.83 -23.74 -1.03
CA TYR A 401 -26.96 -24.50 0.20
C TYR A 401 -28.42 -24.73 0.58
N GLU A 402 -28.80 -25.99 0.74
CA GLU A 402 -30.08 -26.38 1.33
C GLU A 402 -29.88 -26.96 2.74
N PRO A 403 -30.74 -26.60 3.72
CA PRO A 403 -30.63 -27.13 5.07
C PRO A 403 -30.94 -28.62 5.10
N ILE A 404 -30.10 -29.39 5.80
CA ILE A 404 -30.28 -30.83 6.04
C ILE A 404 -30.42 -31.11 7.54
N ASP A 405 -30.72 -32.36 7.89
CA ASP A 405 -30.72 -32.78 9.30
C ASP A 405 -29.31 -32.64 9.89
N ALA A 406 -29.20 -31.85 10.97
CA ALA A 406 -27.94 -31.60 11.66
C ALA A 406 -27.62 -32.68 12.70
N ALA A 407 -28.59 -33.53 13.07
CA ALA A 407 -28.40 -34.57 14.09
C ALA A 407 -27.26 -35.57 13.76
N PRO A 408 -27.06 -36.03 12.51
CA PRO A 408 -25.92 -36.89 12.16
C PRO A 408 -24.55 -36.23 12.36
N TRP A 409 -24.51 -34.91 12.39
CA TRP A 409 -23.29 -34.10 12.50
C TRP A 409 -23.04 -33.57 13.93
N ASP A 410 -23.93 -33.86 14.88
CA ASP A 410 -23.95 -33.27 16.23
C ASP A 410 -23.73 -31.74 16.22
N ALA A 411 -24.38 -31.06 15.26
CA ALA A 411 -24.16 -29.65 14.96
C ALA A 411 -25.43 -28.81 15.18
N GLN A 412 -25.27 -27.49 15.27
CA GLN A 412 -26.43 -26.57 15.41
C GLN A 412 -27.19 -26.42 14.09
N ALA A 413 -26.47 -26.49 12.97
CA ALA A 413 -27.02 -26.47 11.63
C ALA A 413 -26.09 -27.19 10.66
N ALA A 414 -26.68 -27.82 9.65
CA ALA A 414 -25.96 -28.46 8.56
C ALA A 414 -26.65 -28.12 7.25
N TYR A 415 -25.87 -27.92 6.20
CA TYR A 415 -26.33 -27.62 4.85
C TYR A 415 -25.60 -28.51 3.86
N GLN A 416 -26.26 -28.81 2.75
CA GLN A 416 -25.68 -29.55 1.63
C GLN A 416 -25.77 -28.69 0.36
N VAL A 417 -24.76 -28.74 -0.49
CA VAL A 417 -24.78 -28.06 -1.79
C VAL A 417 -25.68 -28.83 -2.75
N TYR A 418 -26.57 -28.11 -3.42
CA TYR A 418 -27.45 -28.61 -4.47
C TYR A 418 -27.17 -27.90 -5.80
N ARG A 419 -27.17 -28.67 -6.89
CA ARG A 419 -27.13 -28.19 -8.29
C ARG A 419 -28.39 -28.67 -9.02
N GLU A 420 -28.67 -28.16 -10.22
CA GLU A 420 -29.78 -28.58 -11.09
C GLU A 420 -29.90 -30.11 -11.27
N ASP A 421 -28.78 -30.85 -11.24
CA ASP A 421 -28.74 -32.31 -11.42
C ASP A 421 -28.79 -33.11 -10.11
N GLY A 422 -28.84 -32.45 -8.95
CA GLY A 422 -29.04 -33.09 -7.65
C GLY A 422 -28.08 -32.62 -6.54
N PRO A 423 -28.12 -33.28 -5.37
CA PRO A 423 -27.23 -32.98 -4.26
C PRO A 423 -25.78 -33.32 -4.60
N ARG A 424 -24.86 -32.55 -4.04
CA ARG A 424 -23.42 -32.82 -4.05
C ARG A 424 -22.98 -33.31 -2.68
N ASP A 425 -21.93 -34.11 -2.65
CA ASP A 425 -21.29 -34.56 -1.42
C ASP A 425 -20.40 -33.46 -0.80
N THR A 426 -20.90 -32.22 -0.82
CA THR A 426 -20.31 -31.03 -0.20
C THR A 426 -21.26 -30.53 0.88
N TYR A 427 -20.75 -30.38 2.10
CA TYR A 427 -21.53 -30.05 3.27
C TYR A 427 -20.93 -28.86 4.01
N LEU A 428 -21.78 -27.94 4.47
CA LEU A 428 -21.40 -26.86 5.39
C LEU A 428 -22.01 -27.12 6.75
N ILE A 429 -21.16 -27.36 7.74
CA ILE A 429 -21.56 -27.73 9.10
C ILE A 429 -21.21 -26.59 10.05
N CYS A 430 -22.16 -26.22 10.91
CA CYS A 430 -22.06 -25.09 11.82
C CYS A 430 -22.23 -25.54 13.28
N TRP A 431 -21.14 -25.53 14.03
CA TRP A 431 -21.11 -25.65 15.49
C TRP A 431 -21.11 -24.27 16.16
N GLU A 432 -21.01 -24.20 17.49
CA GLU A 432 -21.14 -22.93 18.25
C GLU A 432 -20.08 -21.88 17.88
N SER A 433 -18.83 -22.30 17.68
CA SER A 433 -17.70 -21.40 17.33
C SER A 433 -16.90 -21.85 16.11
N ARG A 434 -17.30 -22.96 15.47
CA ARG A 434 -16.59 -23.60 14.35
C ARG A 434 -17.54 -23.83 13.20
N MET A 435 -17.08 -23.57 11.99
CA MET A 435 -17.76 -23.93 10.76
C MET A 435 -16.81 -24.76 9.90
N VAL A 436 -17.32 -25.83 9.30
CA VAL A 436 -16.54 -26.67 8.39
C VAL A 436 -17.28 -26.85 7.09
N GLU A 437 -16.65 -26.48 5.99
CA GLU A 437 -17.08 -26.85 4.64
C GLU A 437 -16.25 -28.06 4.22
N ILE A 438 -16.90 -29.21 4.00
CA ILE A 438 -16.25 -30.48 3.67
C ILE A 438 -16.78 -31.01 2.35
N HIS A 439 -15.87 -31.46 1.48
CA HIS A 439 -16.18 -32.07 0.20
C HIS A 439 -15.61 -33.49 0.13
N PHE A 440 -16.51 -34.46 0.01
CA PHE A 440 -16.17 -35.85 -0.27
C PHE A 440 -16.24 -36.07 -1.78
N TYR A 441 -15.17 -36.61 -2.36
CA TYR A 441 -15.17 -37.01 -3.78
C TYR A 441 -15.81 -38.39 -4.00
N TRP A 442 -16.51 -38.90 -2.98
CA TRP A 442 -17.32 -40.11 -2.98
C TRP A 442 -18.59 -39.86 -2.16
N THR A 443 -19.59 -40.74 -2.26
CA THR A 443 -20.81 -40.64 -1.45
C THR A 443 -20.59 -41.29 -0.07
N PRO A 444 -20.55 -40.49 1.02
CA PRO A 444 -20.22 -41.02 2.35
C PRO A 444 -21.37 -41.80 2.97
N THR A 445 -21.04 -42.82 3.76
CA THR A 445 -22.05 -43.56 4.54
C THR A 445 -22.46 -42.78 5.80
N PRO A 446 -23.64 -43.08 6.40
CA PRO A 446 -24.05 -42.43 7.65
C PRO A 446 -23.07 -42.64 8.82
N GLU A 447 -22.29 -43.72 8.82
CA GLU A 447 -21.25 -43.98 9.83
C GLU A 447 -20.03 -43.08 9.59
N GLN A 448 -19.60 -42.93 8.33
CA GLN A 448 -18.51 -42.02 7.95
C GLN A 448 -18.83 -40.56 8.30
N ILE A 449 -20.09 -40.13 8.09
CA ILE A 449 -20.55 -38.78 8.47
C ILE A 449 -20.40 -38.57 9.99
N ARG A 450 -20.77 -39.56 10.81
CA ARG A 450 -20.63 -39.44 12.28
C ARG A 450 -19.18 -39.39 12.71
N THR A 451 -18.32 -40.24 12.15
CA THR A 451 -16.88 -40.21 12.43
C THR A 451 -16.27 -38.85 12.04
N ALA A 452 -16.62 -38.32 10.88
CA ALA A 452 -16.17 -37.00 10.44
C ALA A 452 -16.65 -35.89 11.40
N ALA A 453 -17.91 -35.96 11.84
CA ALA A 453 -18.46 -35.02 12.81
C ALA A 453 -17.75 -35.05 14.17
N GLU A 454 -17.42 -36.24 14.69
CA GLU A 454 -16.69 -36.41 15.95
C GLU A 454 -15.27 -35.83 15.86
N LEU A 455 -14.56 -36.06 14.75
CA LEU A 455 -13.18 -35.58 14.57
C LEU A 455 -13.11 -34.06 14.27
N LEU A 456 -14.10 -33.51 13.58
CA LEU A 456 -14.10 -32.10 13.17
C LEU A 456 -14.83 -31.18 14.15
N GLY A 457 -15.83 -31.68 14.88
CA GLY A 457 -16.70 -30.90 15.77
C GLY A 457 -15.96 -30.19 16.90
N GLY A 458 -14.87 -30.80 17.40
CA GLY A 458 -13.97 -30.23 18.41
C GLY A 458 -14.44 -30.38 19.84
#